data_AF-A0A7C2WZQ3-F1
#
_entry.id   AF-A0A7C2WZQ3-F1
#
_cell.length_a   1.000
_cell.length_b   1.000
_cell.length_c   1.000
_cell.angle_alpha   90.00
_cell.angle_beta   90.00
_cell.angle_gamma   90.00
#
_symmetry.space_group_name_H-M   'P 1'
#
loop_
_entity.id
_entity.type
_entity.pdbx_description
1 polymer ?
#
loop_
_entity_poly.entity_id
_entity_poly.type
_entity_poly.pdbx_seq_one_letter_code
_entity_poly.pdbx_strand_id
1 'polypeptide(L)'
;AQKFKLYLEPLLQMKTSAGDFIRWTDLRLIRRMLRDSVHRAYKPEQTLLHWHYVRSSEKRNILPYCNTADYIVNTSMPFEVPLYRPRLLNAFNEWTVKYKNDPLRIDAYTRAERLNRVLSEIEPVEDDSPVPGDSVLREFIGGSVLDLH
;
A
#
# COMPACT_ATOMS: atom_id res chain seq x y z
N ALA A 1 -27.14 10.85 20.13
CA ALA A 1 -26.98 10.93 18.66
C ALA A 1 -26.38 9.63 18.13
N GLN A 2 -27.01 8.99 17.15
CA GLN A 2 -26.45 7.81 16.46
C GLN A 2 -25.37 8.28 15.49
N LYS A 3 -24.15 7.71 15.60
CA LYS A 3 -23.04 8.02 14.70
C LYS A 3 -23.11 7.11 13.48
N PHE A 4 -22.95 7.67 12.29
CA PHE A 4 -22.74 6.89 11.07
C PHE A 4 -21.31 6.31 11.06
N LYS A 5 -21.19 5.01 10.79
CA LYS A 5 -19.93 4.26 10.81
C LYS A 5 -19.51 3.93 9.38
N LEU A 6 -18.41 4.51 8.94
CA LEU A 6 -17.81 4.27 7.63
C LEU A 6 -16.53 3.43 7.77
N TYR A 7 -16.39 2.42 6.92
CA TYR A 7 -15.15 1.65 6.78
C TYR A 7 -14.57 1.85 5.38
N LEU A 8 -13.28 2.20 5.29
CA LEU A 8 -12.61 2.46 4.02
C LEU A 8 -11.41 1.53 3.89
N GLU A 9 -11.30 0.81 2.78
CA GLU A 9 -10.14 -0.01 2.48
C GLU A 9 -9.90 -0.19 0.97
N PRO A 10 -8.64 -0.37 0.53
CA PRO A 10 -8.33 -0.74 -0.84
C PRO A 10 -8.55 -2.24 -1.05
N LEU A 11 -9.81 -2.65 -1.24
CA LEU A 11 -10.25 -4.04 -1.39
C LEU A 11 -10.08 -4.54 -2.83
N LEU A 12 -8.86 -4.46 -3.37
CA LEU A 12 -8.55 -4.88 -4.75
C LEU A 12 -8.76 -6.39 -4.93
N GLN A 13 -9.50 -6.79 -5.97
CA GLN A 13 -9.77 -8.19 -6.30
C GLN A 13 -8.84 -8.71 -7.41
N MET A 14 -7.55 -8.39 -7.33
CA MET A 14 -6.52 -8.86 -8.27
C MET A 14 -5.78 -10.06 -7.69
N LYS A 15 -5.50 -11.06 -8.53
CA LYS A 15 -4.76 -12.27 -8.17
C LYS A 15 -3.38 -12.28 -8.81
N THR A 16 -2.42 -12.88 -8.12
CA THR A 16 -1.14 -13.26 -8.70
C THR A 16 -1.30 -14.47 -9.64
N SER A 17 -0.26 -14.79 -10.40
CA SER A 17 -0.18 -16.01 -11.21
C SER A 17 -0.35 -17.29 -10.40
N ALA A 18 0.00 -17.27 -9.10
CA ALA A 18 -0.22 -18.36 -8.15
C ALA A 18 -1.68 -18.48 -7.66
N GLY A 19 -2.56 -17.56 -8.05
CA GLY A 19 -3.97 -17.54 -7.64
C GLY A 19 -4.25 -16.85 -6.29
N ASP A 20 -3.22 -16.35 -5.62
CA ASP A 20 -3.33 -15.59 -4.37
C ASP A 20 -3.87 -14.18 -4.64
N PHE A 21 -4.82 -13.72 -3.84
CA PHE A 21 -5.23 -12.30 -3.89
C PHE A 21 -4.13 -11.38 -3.35
N ILE A 22 -3.93 -10.25 -4.01
CA ILE A 22 -3.11 -9.15 -3.47
C ILE A 22 -3.77 -8.68 -2.17
N ARG A 23 -2.99 -8.67 -1.08
CA ARG A 23 -3.52 -8.32 0.24
C ARG A 23 -3.79 -6.81 0.31
N TRP A 24 -4.99 -6.43 0.73
CA TRP A 24 -5.33 -5.01 0.98
C TRP A 24 -4.33 -4.34 1.94
N THR A 25 -3.77 -5.09 2.90
CA THR A 25 -2.75 -4.57 3.83
C THR A 25 -1.46 -4.16 3.14
N ASP A 26 -1.12 -4.83 2.03
CA ASP A 26 0.10 -4.56 1.28
C ASP A 26 -0.11 -3.35 0.34
N LEU A 27 -1.32 -3.19 -0.21
CA LEU A 27 -1.71 -1.95 -0.91
C LEU A 27 -1.67 -0.74 0.03
N ARG A 28 -2.19 -0.88 1.26
CA ARG A 28 -2.09 0.19 2.27
C ARG A 28 -0.64 0.53 2.64
N LEU A 29 0.22 -0.49 2.74
CA LEU A 29 1.64 -0.31 3.00
C LEU A 29 2.29 0.51 1.88
N ILE A 30 2.09 0.12 0.61
CA ILE A 30 2.61 0.82 -0.56
C ILE A 30 2.09 2.27 -0.62
N ARG A 31 0.77 2.47 -0.51
CA ARG A 31 0.17 3.82 -0.51
C ARG A 31 0.78 4.70 0.58
N ARG A 32 1.00 4.15 1.78
CA ARG A 32 1.63 4.88 2.88
C ARG A 32 3.10 5.20 2.59
N MET A 33 3.88 4.26 2.05
CA MET A 33 5.27 4.50 1.66
C MET A 33 5.38 5.64 0.65
N LEU A 34 4.57 5.59 -0.40
CA LEU A 34 4.57 6.58 -1.48
C LEU A 34 4.14 7.96 -0.97
N ARG A 35 3.01 8.04 -0.27
CA ARG A 35 2.51 9.29 0.32
C ARG A 35 3.52 9.90 1.29
N ASP A 36 4.05 9.10 2.23
CA ASP A 36 4.96 9.62 3.26
C ASP A 36 6.32 10.04 2.64
N SER A 37 6.73 9.43 1.51
CA SER A 37 7.92 9.87 0.75
C SER A 37 7.73 11.20 0.02
N VAL A 38 6.54 11.46 -0.54
CA VAL A 38 6.23 12.72 -1.26
C VAL A 38 6.13 13.89 -0.28
N HIS A 39 5.52 13.70 0.89
CA HIS A 39 5.17 14.82 1.78
C HIS A 39 6.12 15.05 2.97
N ARG A 40 6.95 14.08 3.37
CA ARG A 40 7.66 14.16 4.67
C ARG A 40 9.15 13.86 4.63
N ALA A 41 9.77 13.75 3.45
CA ALA A 41 11.14 13.26 3.28
C ALA A 41 11.39 11.92 4.02
N TYR A 42 10.33 11.15 4.28
CA TYR A 42 10.39 9.92 5.05
C TYR A 42 10.82 8.79 4.12
N LYS A 43 11.81 7.99 4.54
CA LYS A 43 12.29 6.89 3.70
C LYS A 43 11.26 5.76 3.72
N PRO A 44 10.78 5.25 2.56
CA PRO A 44 9.87 4.12 2.48
C PRO A 44 10.26 2.91 3.36
N GLU A 45 11.56 2.67 3.52
CA GLU A 45 12.10 1.63 4.39
C GLU A 45 11.63 1.76 5.85
N GLN A 46 11.59 2.97 6.40
CA GLN A 46 11.13 3.17 7.77
C GLN A 46 9.66 2.78 7.93
N THR A 47 8.83 3.03 6.91
CA THR A 47 7.43 2.57 6.90
C THR A 47 7.35 1.05 6.90
N LEU A 48 8.18 0.36 6.11
CA LEU A 48 8.27 -1.10 6.14
C LEU A 48 8.59 -1.61 7.55
N LEU A 49 9.62 -1.03 8.18
CA LEU A 49 10.10 -1.45 9.49
C LEU A 49 9.07 -1.24 10.60
N HIS A 50 8.25 -0.19 10.53
CA HIS A 50 7.25 0.14 11.55
C HIS A 50 5.86 -0.45 11.28
N TRP A 51 5.63 -1.09 10.13
CA TRP A 51 4.30 -1.50 9.72
C TRP A 51 3.60 -2.48 10.68
N HIS A 52 4.36 -3.32 11.37
CA HIS A 52 3.84 -4.23 12.40
C HIS A 52 3.11 -3.51 13.55
N TYR A 53 3.56 -2.31 13.94
CA TYR A 53 2.86 -1.49 14.95
C TYR A 53 1.50 -1.03 14.46
N VAL A 54 1.43 -0.56 13.21
CA VAL A 54 0.18 -0.15 12.56
C VAL A 54 -0.79 -1.34 12.51
N ARG A 55 -0.34 -2.49 12.03
CA ARG A 55 -1.14 -3.72 11.95
C ARG A 55 -1.65 -4.20 13.31
N SER A 56 -0.82 -4.07 14.35
CA SER A 56 -1.21 -4.46 15.71
C SER A 56 -2.30 -3.55 16.27
N SER A 57 -2.23 -2.25 16.00
CA SER A 57 -3.28 -1.30 16.38
C SER A 57 -4.57 -1.56 15.61
N GLU A 58 -4.49 -1.79 14.30
CA GLU A 58 -5.65 -2.09 13.45
C GLU A 58 -6.40 -3.34 13.89
N LYS A 59 -5.67 -4.41 14.24
CA LYS A 59 -6.26 -5.65 14.76
C LYS A 59 -7.06 -5.44 16.05
N ARG A 60 -6.66 -4.49 16.89
CA ARG A 60 -7.35 -4.19 18.15
C ARG A 60 -8.49 -3.20 17.98
N ASN A 61 -8.30 -2.20 17.14
CA ASN A 61 -9.13 -1.00 17.15
C ASN A 61 -9.98 -0.79 15.89
N ILE A 62 -9.68 -1.48 14.78
CA ILE A 62 -10.37 -1.28 13.49
C ILE A 62 -11.03 -2.57 13.01
N LEU A 63 -10.26 -3.65 12.88
CA LEU A 63 -10.76 -4.92 12.32
C LEU A 63 -11.95 -5.54 13.07
N PRO A 64 -12.06 -5.45 14.42
CA PRO A 64 -13.23 -5.98 15.11
C PRO A 64 -14.55 -5.27 14.74
N TYR A 65 -14.45 -4.04 14.24
CA TYR A 65 -15.61 -3.19 13.96
C TYR A 65 -15.99 -3.11 12.48
N CYS A 66 -15.18 -3.67 11.57
CA CYS A 66 -15.43 -3.55 10.12
C CYS A 66 -16.79 -4.11 9.69
N ASN A 67 -17.24 -5.20 10.32
CA ASN A 67 -18.55 -5.82 10.07
C ASN A 67 -19.72 -5.09 10.74
N THR A 68 -19.45 -4.05 11.52
CA THR A 68 -20.48 -3.21 12.18
C THR A 68 -20.61 -1.83 11.53
N ALA A 69 -19.90 -1.60 10.42
CA ALA A 69 -20.00 -0.37 9.65
C ALA A 69 -21.33 -0.31 8.91
N ASP A 70 -21.91 0.89 8.84
CA ASP A 70 -23.13 1.15 8.07
C ASP A 70 -22.83 1.12 6.56
N TYR A 71 -21.59 1.47 6.18
CA TYR A 71 -21.15 1.47 4.79
C TYR A 71 -19.66 1.16 4.64
N ILE A 72 -19.31 0.48 3.54
CA ILE A 72 -17.94 0.15 3.17
C ILE A 72 -17.60 0.85 1.86
N VAL A 73 -16.55 1.67 1.85
CA VAL A 73 -16.00 2.26 0.63
C VAL A 73 -14.77 1.46 0.21
N ASN A 74 -14.84 0.84 -0.97
CA ASN A 74 -13.67 0.27 -1.61
C ASN A 74 -12.89 1.39 -2.31
N THR A 75 -11.69 1.68 -1.83
CA THR A 75 -10.82 2.73 -2.38
C THR A 75 -9.78 2.18 -3.36
N SER A 76 -9.84 0.89 -3.72
CA SER A 76 -8.89 0.28 -4.66
C SER A 76 -9.14 0.78 -6.08
N MET A 77 -8.05 0.92 -6.83
CA MET A 77 -8.10 1.33 -8.24
C MET A 77 -7.40 0.25 -9.06
N PRO A 78 -8.07 -0.39 -10.05
CA PRO A 78 -7.50 -1.55 -10.76
C PRO A 78 -6.13 -1.31 -11.38
N PHE A 79 -5.83 -0.06 -11.76
CA PHE A 79 -4.61 0.35 -12.45
C PHE A 79 -3.52 0.90 -11.51
N GLU A 80 -3.70 0.83 -10.18
CA GLU A 80 -2.73 1.41 -9.24
C GLU A 80 -1.43 0.60 -9.11
N VAL A 81 -1.52 -0.74 -9.17
CA VAL A 81 -0.35 -1.60 -8.95
C VAL A 81 0.71 -1.45 -10.05
N PRO A 82 0.34 -1.41 -11.35
CA PRO A 82 1.28 -1.10 -12.43
C PRO A 82 2.05 0.22 -12.25
N LEU A 83 1.40 1.25 -11.69
CA LEU A 83 2.00 2.56 -11.41
C LEU A 83 2.96 2.52 -10.20
N TYR A 84 2.69 1.65 -9.23
CA TYR A 84 3.54 1.51 -8.04
C TYR A 84 4.81 0.70 -8.31
N ARG A 85 4.75 -0.27 -9.23
CA ARG A 85 5.89 -1.13 -9.58
C ARG A 85 7.18 -0.35 -9.86
N PRO A 86 7.24 0.60 -10.81
CA PRO A 86 8.49 1.31 -11.12
C PRO A 86 9.03 2.12 -9.94
N ARG A 87 8.16 2.51 -9.00
CA ARG A 87 8.51 3.35 -7.85
C ARG A 87 9.12 2.57 -6.67
N LEU A 88 8.76 1.30 -6.49
CA LEU A 88 9.10 0.55 -5.28
C LEU A 88 9.71 -0.84 -5.50
N LEU A 89 9.62 -1.42 -6.70
CA LEU A 89 10.13 -2.79 -6.93
C LEU A 89 11.61 -2.92 -6.55
N ASN A 90 12.46 -1.97 -6.96
CA ASN A 90 13.88 -1.98 -6.62
C ASN A 90 14.12 -1.92 -5.10
N ALA A 91 13.36 -1.08 -4.40
CA ALA A 91 13.46 -0.98 -2.94
C ALA A 91 13.03 -2.29 -2.25
N PHE A 92 11.95 -2.93 -2.71
CA PHE A 92 11.53 -4.22 -2.18
C PHE A 92 12.55 -5.33 -2.46
N ASN A 93 13.16 -5.36 -3.65
CA ASN A 93 14.27 -6.25 -3.96
C ASN A 93 15.43 -6.09 -2.97
N GLU A 94 15.87 -4.85 -2.72
CA GLU A 94 16.93 -4.54 -1.78
C GLU A 94 16.58 -4.97 -0.36
N TRP A 95 15.38 -4.66 0.13
CA TRP A 95 14.94 -5.02 1.48
C TRP A 95 14.77 -6.53 1.66
N THR A 96 14.31 -7.25 0.64
CA THR A 96 14.24 -8.72 0.68
C THR A 96 15.62 -9.32 0.95
N VAL A 97 16.67 -8.83 0.27
CA VAL A 97 18.04 -9.30 0.49
C VAL A 97 18.56 -8.85 1.86
N LYS A 98 18.38 -7.56 2.19
CA LYS A 98 18.88 -6.94 3.42
C LYS A 98 18.35 -7.62 4.68
N TYR A 99 17.07 -8.00 4.71
CA TYR A 99 16.42 -8.53 5.91
C TYR A 99 16.29 -10.06 5.95
N LYS A 100 16.75 -10.77 4.92
CA LYS A 100 16.57 -12.24 4.77
C LYS A 100 16.98 -13.06 5.99
N ASN A 101 18.09 -12.70 6.62
CA ASN A 101 18.69 -13.43 7.73
C ASN A 101 18.65 -12.64 9.05
N ASP A 102 17.82 -11.60 9.14
CA ASP A 102 17.70 -10.78 10.34
C ASP A 102 16.48 -11.21 11.17
N PRO A 103 16.67 -11.90 12.31
CA PRO A 103 15.57 -12.39 13.13
C PRO A 103 14.74 -11.26 13.75
N LEU A 104 15.32 -10.07 13.95
CA LEU A 104 14.61 -8.90 14.48
C LEU A 104 13.73 -8.23 13.41
N ARG A 105 13.91 -8.58 12.13
CA ARG A 105 13.24 -7.95 10.98
C ARG A 105 12.40 -8.92 10.16
N ILE A 106 12.00 -10.04 10.76
CA ILE A 106 11.23 -11.09 10.08
C ILE A 106 9.91 -10.58 9.45
N ASP A 107 9.19 -9.66 10.12
CA ASP A 107 7.95 -9.07 9.56
C ASP A 107 8.25 -8.20 8.33
N ALA A 108 9.32 -7.39 8.39
CA ALA A 108 9.76 -6.56 7.27
C ALA A 108 10.21 -7.43 6.09
N TYR A 109 11.02 -8.46 6.34
CA TYR A 109 11.42 -9.44 5.33
C TYR A 109 10.21 -10.11 4.68
N THR A 110 9.28 -10.66 5.48
CA THR A 110 8.10 -11.38 4.98
C THR A 110 7.21 -10.50 4.09
N ARG A 111 7.17 -9.19 4.36
CA ARG A 111 6.41 -8.23 3.54
C ARG A 111 7.18 -7.83 2.30
N ALA A 112 8.47 -7.56 2.44
CA ALA A 112 9.31 -7.19 1.33
C ALA A 112 9.38 -8.30 0.28
N GLU A 113 9.63 -9.53 0.70
CA GLU A 113 9.63 -10.72 -0.17
C GLU A 113 8.28 -10.89 -0.89
N ARG A 114 7.17 -10.81 -0.15
CA ARG A 114 5.83 -10.96 -0.75
C ARG A 114 5.53 -9.86 -1.76
N LEU A 115 5.81 -8.60 -1.44
CA LEU A 115 5.56 -7.47 -2.33
C LEU A 115 6.53 -7.46 -3.52
N ASN A 116 7.77 -7.90 -3.32
CA ASN A 116 8.71 -8.10 -4.41
C ASN A 116 8.16 -9.10 -5.44
N ARG A 117 7.67 -10.26 -4.96
CA ARG A 117 7.02 -11.27 -5.82
C ARG A 117 5.82 -10.68 -6.57
N VAL A 118 4.89 -10.03 -5.85
CA VAL A 118 3.70 -9.41 -6.46
C VAL A 118 4.08 -8.39 -7.52
N LEU A 119 4.98 -7.45 -7.23
CA LEU A 119 5.34 -6.38 -8.17
C LEU A 119 6.18 -6.89 -9.35
N SER A 120 6.92 -8.00 -9.17
CA SER A 120 7.68 -8.63 -10.25
C SER A 120 6.78 -9.28 -11.31
N GLU A 121 5.56 -9.66 -10.96
CA GLU A 121 4.57 -10.26 -11.88
C GLU A 121 3.76 -9.22 -12.67
N ILE A 122 3.88 -7.93 -12.34
CA ILE A 122 3.07 -6.86 -12.91
C ILE A 122 3.83 -6.20 -14.06
N GLU A 123 3.14 -5.89 -15.15
CA GLU A 123 3.67 -5.03 -16.22
C GLU A 123 3.73 -3.58 -15.73
N PRO A 124 4.88 -2.89 -15.79
CA PRO A 124 4.98 -1.51 -15.33
C PRO A 124 4.22 -0.54 -16.23
N VAL A 125 3.70 0.52 -15.61
CA VAL A 125 3.30 1.74 -16.31
C VAL A 125 4.25 2.85 -15.85
N GLU A 126 5.22 3.18 -16.70
CA GLU A 126 6.22 4.24 -16.45
C GLU A 126 5.63 5.64 -16.72
N ASP A 127 4.84 5.77 -17.79
CA ASP A 127 4.15 7.01 -18.13
C ASP A 127 2.82 7.13 -17.37
N ASP A 128 2.81 7.98 -16.35
CA ASP A 128 1.60 8.30 -15.59
C ASP A 128 0.83 9.53 -16.10
N SER A 129 1.20 10.10 -17.25
CA SER A 129 0.48 11.23 -17.87
C SER A 129 -1.01 10.99 -18.12
N PRO A 130 -1.49 9.75 -18.38
CA PRO A 130 -2.93 9.50 -18.53
C PRO A 130 -3.72 9.59 -17.22
N VAL A 131 -3.05 9.61 -16.05
CA VAL A 131 -3.73 9.74 -14.76
C VAL A 131 -4.21 11.20 -14.61
N PRO A 132 -5.50 11.46 -14.40
CA PRO A 132 -5.99 12.83 -14.22
C PRO A 132 -5.31 13.54 -13.05
N GLY A 133 -5.08 14.85 -13.18
CA GLY A 133 -4.46 15.66 -12.13
C GLY A 133 -5.29 15.76 -10.84
N ASP A 134 -6.60 15.55 -10.94
CA ASP A 134 -7.56 15.50 -9.84
C ASP A 134 -7.83 14.07 -9.33
N SER A 135 -7.07 13.07 -9.83
CA SER A 135 -7.15 11.69 -9.33
C SER A 135 -6.54 11.57 -7.93
N VAL A 136 -7.20 10.82 -7.04
CA VAL A 136 -6.67 10.48 -5.71
C VAL A 136 -5.31 9.76 -5.79
N LEU A 137 -5.00 9.06 -6.90
CA LEU A 137 -3.67 8.44 -7.07
C LEU A 137 -2.53 9.45 -7.05
N ARG A 138 -2.81 10.72 -7.39
CA ARG A 138 -1.81 11.79 -7.37
C ARG A 138 -1.26 12.07 -5.96
N GLU A 139 -1.95 11.65 -4.91
CA GLU A 139 -1.42 11.62 -3.53
C GLU A 139 -0.23 10.65 -3.36
N PHE A 140 -0.16 9.60 -4.20
CA PHE A 140 0.88 8.57 -4.11
C PHE A 140 1.94 8.74 -5.19
N ILE A 141 1.53 9.13 -6.41
CA ILE A 141 2.43 9.16 -7.56
C ILE A 141 2.95 10.58 -7.90
N GLY A 142 2.41 11.62 -7.25
CA GLY A 142 2.69 13.02 -7.55
C GLY A 142 1.90 13.55 -8.74
N GLY A 143 1.95 14.87 -8.97
CA GLY A 143 1.27 15.53 -10.10
C GLY A 143 -0.18 15.97 -9.82
N SER A 144 -0.55 16.14 -8.55
CA SER A 144 -1.87 16.67 -8.18
C SER A 144 -2.00 18.13 -8.64
N VAL A 145 -3.14 18.48 -9.23
CA VAL A 145 -3.52 19.88 -9.50
C VAL A 145 -4.35 20.49 -8.37
N LEU A 146 -4.68 19.69 -7.37
CA LEU A 146 -5.40 20.12 -6.17
C LEU A 146 -4.40 20.57 -5.11
N ASP A 147 -4.59 21.77 -4.59
CA ASP A 147 -3.92 22.26 -3.38
C ASP A 147 -4.57 21.60 -2.15
N LEU A 148 -4.03 20.45 -1.77
CA LEU A 148 -4.39 19.76 -0.54
C LEU A 148 -3.40 20.20 0.55
N HIS A 149 -3.79 21.23 1.30
CA HIS A 149 -3.04 21.80 2.43
C HIS A 149 -3.01 20.89 3.67
#